data_AF-A0A941PQI0-F1
#
_entry.id   AF-A0A941PQI0-F1
#
_cell.length_a   1.000
_cell.length_b   1.000
_cell.length_c   1.000
_cell.angle_alpha   90.00
_cell.angle_beta   90.00
_cell.angle_gamma   90.00
#
_symmetry.space_group_name_H-M   'P 1'
#
loop_
_entity.id
_entity.type
_entity.pdbx_description
1 polymer ?
#
loop_
_entity_poly.entity_id
_entity_poly.type
_entity_poly.pdbx_seq_one_letter_code
_entity_poly.pdbx_strand_id
1 'polypeptide(L)'
;MCNAAWALTSGMVIAVASASAAPASAPPIAADDMPMADYLGLLARIAPAAEEGARHYLLAFQHRCGRPLATADLRRAMSDGDGDPVLMAMIRASHLRDTAALTRLGPSVACERRAAR
;
A
#
# COMPACT_ATOMS: atom_id res chain seq x y z
N MET A 1 8.37 25.65 -37.63
CA MET A 1 9.36 26.68 -38.04
C MET A 1 9.38 27.76 -36.96
N CYS A 2 10.56 28.34 -36.66
CA CYS A 2 11.00 29.12 -35.48
C CYS A 2 11.27 28.27 -34.21
N ASN A 3 12.48 27.98 -33.71
CA ASN A 3 13.91 28.29 -33.92
C ASN A 3 14.54 28.83 -32.62
N ALA A 4 15.81 28.49 -32.40
CA ALA A 4 16.75 29.00 -31.38
C ALA A 4 16.49 28.52 -29.92
N ALA A 5 17.49 28.32 -29.05
CA ALA A 5 18.90 28.65 -29.07
C ALA A 5 19.67 27.70 -28.14
N TRP A 6 20.93 27.48 -28.46
CA TRP A 6 21.85 26.65 -27.69
C TRP A 6 22.31 27.39 -26.43
N ALA A 7 22.45 26.67 -25.33
CA ALA A 7 23.37 27.03 -24.25
C ALA A 7 23.94 25.75 -23.65
N LEU A 8 25.13 25.36 -24.13
CA LEU A 8 25.99 24.37 -23.50
C LEU A 8 26.68 25.05 -22.31
N THR A 9 26.28 24.71 -21.09
CA THR A 9 27.02 25.06 -19.88
C THR A 9 27.54 23.79 -19.21
N SER A 10 28.82 23.52 -19.44
CA SER A 10 29.61 22.56 -18.70
C SER A 10 29.76 23.04 -17.25
N GLY A 11 29.11 22.36 -16.32
CA GLY A 11 29.20 22.59 -14.87
C GLY A 11 29.92 21.45 -14.16
N MET A 12 31.13 21.76 -13.69
CA MET A 12 32.03 21.01 -12.81
C MET A 12 31.36 20.03 -11.81
N VAL A 13 31.78 18.76 -11.84
CA VAL A 13 31.36 17.74 -10.87
C VAL A 13 32.29 17.79 -9.66
N ILE A 14 31.79 18.26 -8.51
CA ILE A 14 32.49 18.13 -7.22
C ILE A 14 32.06 16.79 -6.61
N ALA A 15 32.95 15.81 -6.63
CA ALA A 15 32.76 14.55 -5.93
C ALA A 15 33.09 14.74 -4.44
N VAL A 16 32.07 14.98 -3.62
CA VAL A 16 32.20 14.85 -2.16
C VAL A 16 31.99 13.38 -1.78
N ALA A 17 33.04 12.73 -1.29
CA ALA A 17 32.94 11.39 -0.72
C ALA A 17 32.36 11.49 0.69
N SER A 18 31.03 11.46 0.81
CA SER A 18 30.35 11.28 2.09
C SER A 18 30.46 9.80 2.49
N ALA A 19 31.40 9.49 3.39
CA ALA A 19 31.43 8.20 4.08
C ALA A 19 30.26 8.15 5.07
N SER A 20 29.08 7.74 4.61
CA SER A 20 27.98 7.36 5.48
C SER A 20 28.34 6.03 6.14
N ALA A 21 28.69 6.08 7.43
CA ALA A 21 28.66 4.90 8.28
C ALA A 21 27.23 4.33 8.22
N ALA A 22 27.04 3.26 7.45
CA ALA A 22 25.79 2.54 7.40
C ALA A 22 25.49 2.04 8.82
N PRO A 23 24.33 2.37 9.42
CA PRO A 23 23.90 1.63 10.59
C PRO A 23 23.80 0.17 10.14
N ALA A 24 24.42 -0.73 10.91
CA ALA A 24 24.28 -2.16 10.72
C ALA A 24 22.79 -2.43 10.49
N SER A 25 22.46 -2.88 9.29
CA SER A 25 21.11 -3.23 8.92
C SER A 25 20.67 -4.27 9.94
N ALA A 26 19.85 -3.87 10.90
CA ALA A 26 19.02 -4.83 11.60
C ALA A 26 18.40 -5.68 10.49
N PRO A 27 18.43 -7.02 10.58
CA PRO A 27 17.74 -7.83 9.59
C PRO A 27 16.34 -7.23 9.48
N PRO A 28 15.85 -6.91 8.26
CA PRO A 28 14.47 -6.47 8.15
C PRO A 28 13.69 -7.58 8.83
N ILE A 29 13.09 -7.29 9.99
CA ILE A 29 12.08 -8.19 10.53
C ILE A 29 11.13 -8.27 9.36
N ALA A 30 11.08 -9.44 8.73
CA ALA A 30 10.26 -9.63 7.56
C ALA A 30 8.87 -9.25 8.05
N ALA A 31 8.40 -8.06 7.71
CA ALA A 31 7.11 -7.58 8.18
C ALA A 31 5.97 -8.44 7.57
N ASP A 32 6.36 -9.41 6.72
CA ASP A 32 5.63 -10.59 6.29
C ASP A 32 5.15 -11.47 7.46
N ASP A 33 5.95 -11.62 8.52
CA ASP A 33 5.66 -12.47 9.69
C ASP A 33 4.79 -11.77 10.75
N MET A 34 4.38 -10.53 10.52
CA MET A 34 3.56 -9.81 11.48
C MET A 34 2.14 -10.41 11.53
N PRO A 35 1.62 -10.78 12.72
CA PRO A 35 0.24 -11.27 12.81
C PRO A 35 -0.73 -10.15 12.42
N MET A 36 -1.81 -10.52 11.74
CA MET A 36 -2.79 -9.59 11.19
C MET A 36 -3.32 -8.59 12.23
N ALA A 37 -3.55 -9.06 13.46
CA ALA A 37 -4.05 -8.22 14.55
C ALA A 37 -3.07 -7.08 14.92
N ASP A 38 -1.77 -7.36 14.95
CA ASP A 38 -0.75 -6.35 15.26
C ASP A 38 -0.62 -5.33 14.13
N TYR A 39 -0.70 -5.79 12.88
CA TYR A 39 -0.70 -4.91 11.72
C TYR A 39 -1.91 -3.96 11.72
N LEU A 40 -3.12 -4.48 11.96
CA LEU A 40 -4.31 -3.65 12.13
C LEU A 40 -4.18 -2.72 13.35
N GLY A 41 -3.58 -3.17 14.45
CA GLY A 41 -3.33 -2.33 15.62
C GLY A 41 -2.39 -1.15 15.33
N LEU A 42 -1.42 -1.33 14.43
CA LEU A 42 -0.60 -0.23 13.90
C LEU A 42 -1.43 0.72 13.05
N LEU A 43 -2.23 0.20 12.12
CA LEU A 43 -3.13 1.01 11.29
C LEU A 43 -4.09 1.84 12.14
N ALA A 44 -4.69 1.27 13.19
CA ALA A 44 -5.60 1.97 14.08
C ALA A 44 -4.96 3.21 14.73
N ARG A 45 -3.65 3.19 14.99
CA ARG A 45 -2.91 4.31 15.58
C ARG A 45 -2.59 5.42 14.57
N ILE A 46 -2.26 5.06 13.33
CA ILE A 46 -1.75 6.01 12.32
C ILE A 46 -2.83 6.50 11.35
N ALA A 47 -3.80 5.65 11.04
CA ALA A 47 -4.84 5.87 10.07
C ALA A 47 -6.08 5.01 10.43
N PRO A 48 -6.93 5.46 11.38
CA PRO A 48 -8.09 4.69 11.82
C PRO A 48 -9.02 4.25 10.67
N ALA A 49 -9.20 5.12 9.67
CA ALA A 49 -10.00 4.77 8.48
C ALA A 49 -9.36 3.67 7.62
N ALA A 50 -8.03 3.58 7.60
CA ALA A 50 -7.32 2.53 6.87
C ALA A 50 -7.49 1.17 7.57
N GLU A 51 -7.48 1.16 8.90
CA GLU A 51 -7.76 -0.04 9.69
C GLU A 51 -9.18 -0.56 9.46
N GLU A 52 -10.18 0.33 9.54
CA GLU A 52 -11.58 -0.04 9.32
C GLU A 52 -11.80 -0.52 7.86
N GLY A 53 -11.26 0.20 6.88
CA GLY A 53 -11.33 -0.20 5.47
C GLY A 53 -10.65 -1.55 5.20
N ALA A 54 -9.49 -1.79 5.82
CA ALA A 54 -8.80 -3.08 5.73
C ALA A 54 -9.61 -4.21 6.36
N ARG A 55 -10.27 -4.00 7.50
CA ARG A 55 -11.17 -5.01 8.10
C ARG A 55 -12.32 -5.37 7.16
N HIS A 56 -12.94 -4.38 6.52
CA HIS A 56 -13.99 -4.63 5.53
C HIS A 56 -13.47 -5.41 4.32
N TYR A 57 -12.28 -5.07 3.84
CA TYR A 57 -11.62 -5.80 2.75
C TYR A 57 -11.33 -7.26 3.12
N LEU A 58 -10.78 -7.51 4.31
CA LEU A 58 -10.49 -8.86 4.81
C LEU A 58 -11.75 -9.71 4.94
N LEU A 59 -12.83 -9.15 5.48
CA LEU A 59 -14.12 -9.83 5.59
C LEU A 59 -14.68 -10.16 4.21
N ALA A 60 -14.70 -9.18 3.30
CA ALA A 60 -15.16 -9.39 1.93
C ALA A 60 -14.31 -10.44 1.20
N PHE A 61 -12.99 -10.41 1.38
CA PHE A 61 -12.09 -11.41 0.83
C PHE A 61 -12.39 -12.81 1.37
N GLN A 62 -12.54 -12.97 2.69
CA GLN A 62 -12.87 -14.26 3.30
C GLN A 62 -14.20 -14.80 2.78
N HIS A 63 -15.24 -13.96 2.70
CA HIS A 63 -16.54 -14.33 2.17
C HIS A 63 -16.49 -14.73 0.69
N ARG A 64 -15.69 -14.02 -0.12
CA ARG A 64 -15.60 -14.27 -1.57
C ARG A 64 -14.68 -15.42 -1.95
N CYS A 65 -13.56 -15.54 -1.25
CA CYS A 65 -12.44 -16.40 -1.63
C CYS A 65 -12.33 -17.65 -0.75
N GLY A 66 -13.14 -17.75 0.32
CA GLY A 66 -13.20 -18.92 1.20
C GLY A 66 -11.94 -19.15 2.04
N ARG A 67 -11.01 -18.19 2.08
CA ARG A 67 -9.76 -18.24 2.84
C ARG A 67 -9.44 -16.87 3.43
N PRO A 68 -8.75 -16.80 4.58
CA PRO A 68 -8.21 -15.53 5.05
C PRO A 68 -7.10 -15.03 4.11
N LEU A 69 -6.95 -13.71 4.01
CA LEU A 69 -5.83 -13.07 3.34
C LEU A 69 -4.62 -13.02 4.28
N ALA A 70 -3.41 -13.27 3.78
CA ALA A 70 -2.21 -13.13 4.59
C ALA A 70 -1.89 -11.65 4.86
N THR A 71 -1.21 -11.37 5.99
CA THR A 71 -0.80 -9.99 6.32
C THR A 71 0.08 -9.38 5.24
N ALA A 72 0.97 -10.19 4.66
CA ALA A 72 1.84 -9.83 3.55
C ALA A 72 1.06 -9.33 2.32
N ASP A 73 0.00 -10.05 1.96
CA ASP A 73 -0.82 -9.73 0.80
C ASP A 73 -1.68 -8.49 1.05
N LEU A 74 -2.18 -8.29 2.28
CA LEU A 74 -2.84 -7.04 2.66
C LEU A 74 -1.88 -5.85 2.57
N ARG A 75 -0.64 -6.01 3.05
CA ARG A 75 0.39 -4.98 2.96
C ARG A 75 0.73 -4.66 1.51
N ARG A 76 0.88 -5.69 0.67
CA ARG A 76 1.09 -5.52 -0.77
C ARG A 76 -0.08 -4.78 -1.40
N ALA A 77 -1.31 -5.22 -1.16
CA ALA A 77 -2.51 -4.53 -1.61
C ALA A 77 -2.60 -3.07 -1.12
N MET A 78 -1.96 -2.71 -0.02
CA MET A 78 -1.95 -1.32 0.46
C MET A 78 -0.81 -0.47 -0.12
N SER A 79 0.31 -1.09 -0.50
CA SER A 79 1.57 -0.39 -0.80
C SER A 79 2.12 -0.62 -2.21
N ASP A 80 1.60 -1.57 -2.99
CA ASP A 80 1.99 -1.78 -4.39
C ASP A 80 1.43 -0.66 -5.27
N GLY A 81 2.29 0.16 -5.87
CA GLY A 81 1.88 1.26 -6.74
C GLY A 81 0.92 2.23 -6.03
N ASP A 82 -0.28 2.40 -6.58
CA ASP A 82 -1.36 3.20 -5.97
C ASP A 82 -2.21 2.41 -4.93
N GLY A 83 -1.84 1.16 -4.66
CA GLY A 83 -2.61 0.19 -3.89
C GLY A 83 -3.69 -0.52 -4.72
N ASP A 84 -4.33 -1.52 -4.11
CA ASP A 84 -5.51 -2.19 -4.64
C ASP A 84 -6.67 -1.19 -4.67
N PRO A 85 -7.28 -0.95 -5.83
CA PRO A 85 -8.28 0.10 -5.98
C PRO A 85 -9.55 -0.17 -5.16
N VAL A 86 -9.88 -1.43 -4.90
CA VAL A 86 -11.05 -1.79 -4.08
C VAL A 86 -10.74 -1.54 -2.60
N LEU A 87 -9.55 -1.90 -2.13
CA LEU A 87 -9.08 -1.59 -0.79
C LEU A 87 -9.03 -0.07 -0.57
N MET A 88 -8.43 0.69 -1.49
CA MET A 88 -8.37 2.16 -1.39
C MET A 88 -9.77 2.78 -1.37
N ALA A 89 -10.71 2.25 -2.18
CA ALA A 89 -12.10 2.69 -2.15
C ALA A 89 -12.80 2.36 -0.83
N MET A 90 -12.53 1.19 -0.22
CA MET A 90 -13.07 0.84 1.10
C MET A 90 -12.51 1.74 2.20
N ILE A 91 -11.22 2.05 2.19
CA ILE A 91 -10.61 3.01 3.13
C ILE A 91 -11.27 4.38 3.03
N ARG A 92 -11.50 4.88 1.81
CA ARG A 92 -12.23 6.13 1.60
C ARG A 92 -13.66 6.03 2.13
N ALA A 93 -14.37 4.94 1.86
CA ALA A 93 -15.73 4.73 2.33
C ALA A 93 -15.81 4.69 3.87
N SER A 94 -14.86 4.03 4.53
CA SER A 94 -14.73 4.04 6.00
C SER A 94 -14.46 5.46 6.54
N HIS A 95 -13.55 6.21 5.92
CA HIS A 95 -13.31 7.61 6.29
C HIS A 95 -14.59 8.47 6.20
N LEU A 96 -15.39 8.26 5.15
CA LEU A 96 -16.66 8.97 4.94
C LEU A 96 -17.84 8.37 5.71
N ARG A 97 -17.63 7.24 6.42
CA ARG A 97 -18.69 6.46 7.08
C ARG A 97 -19.81 6.04 6.12
N ASP A 98 -19.47 5.79 4.85
CA ASP A 98 -20.40 5.35 3.81
C ASP A 98 -20.53 3.81 3.82
N THR A 99 -21.40 3.31 4.70
CA THR A 99 -21.69 1.87 4.83
C THR A 99 -22.33 1.28 3.58
N ALA A 100 -23.05 2.09 2.80
CA ALA A 100 -23.64 1.67 1.54
C ALA A 100 -22.55 1.45 0.48
N ALA A 101 -21.53 2.32 0.41
CA ALA A 101 -20.38 2.11 -0.44
C ALA A 101 -19.58 0.87 -0.04
N LEU A 102 -19.32 0.66 1.25
CA LEU A 102 -18.64 -0.55 1.75
C LEU A 102 -19.37 -1.83 1.29
N THR A 103 -20.70 -1.85 1.39
CA THR A 103 -21.53 -2.97 0.92
C THR A 103 -21.43 -3.17 -0.59
N ARG A 104 -21.44 -2.09 -1.38
CA ARG A 104 -21.30 -2.16 -2.85
C ARG A 104 -19.91 -2.61 -3.30
N LEU A 105 -18.87 -2.32 -2.52
CA LEU A 105 -17.48 -2.66 -2.85
C LEU A 105 -17.13 -4.11 -2.54
N GLY A 106 -17.78 -4.74 -1.56
CA GLY A 106 -17.50 -6.13 -1.15
C GLY A 106 -17.46 -7.14 -2.32
N PRO A 107 -18.45 -7.15 -3.23
CA PRO A 107 -18.43 -8.01 -4.41
C PRO A 107 -17.29 -7.77 -5.40
N SER A 108 -16.61 -6.61 -5.35
CA SER A 108 -15.51 -6.25 -6.25
C SER A 108 -14.15 -6.80 -5.80
N VAL A 109 -14.04 -7.32 -4.58
CA VAL A 109 -12.79 -7.90 -4.07
C VAL A 109 -12.36 -9.09 -4.93
N ALA A 110 -11.10 -9.08 -5.35
CA ALA A 110 -10.50 -10.09 -6.22
C ALA A 110 -9.75 -11.16 -5.42
N CYS A 111 -9.91 -12.42 -5.80
CA CYS A 111 -9.21 -13.54 -5.20
C CYS A 111 -7.84 -13.79 -5.87
N GLU A 112 -6.97 -12.77 -5.94
CA GLU A 112 -5.55 -12.74 -6.37
C GLU A 112 -5.11 -13.42 -7.69
N ARG A 113 -5.87 -14.33 -8.28
CA ARG A 113 -5.65 -14.92 -9.61
C ARG A 113 -5.81 -13.91 -10.76
N ARG A 114 -5.93 -12.61 -10.46
CA ARG A 114 -6.05 -11.51 -11.43
C ARG A 114 -4.95 -10.46 -11.32
N ALA A 115 -4.05 -10.54 -10.34
CA ALA A 115 -2.94 -9.58 -10.18
C ALA A 115 -1.68 -9.91 -11.02
N ALA A 116 -1.68 -11.02 -11.77
CA ALA A 116 -0.57 -11.45 -12.61
C ALA A 116 -0.93 -11.44 -14.11
N ARG A 117 -1.50 -10.35 -14.62
CA ARG A 117 -1.77 -10.23 -16.05
C ARG A 117 -1.47 -8.84 -16.60
#